data_AF-A0A3D5UVU8-F1
#
_entry.id   AF-A0A3D5UVU8-F1
#
_cell.length_a   1.000
_cell.length_b   1.000
_cell.length_c   1.000
_cell.angle_alpha   90.00
_cell.angle_beta   90.00
_cell.angle_gamma   90.00
#
_symmetry.space_group_name_H-M   'P 1'
#
loop_
_entity.id
_entity.type
_entity.pdbx_description
1 polymer ?
#
loop_
_entity_poly.entity_id
_entity_poly.type
_entity_poly.pdbx_seq_one_letter_code
_entity_poly.pdbx_strand_id
1 'polypeptide(L)'
;MKKADIDEFFRRLSSAMPEPKTELQYRNTYTLLVAVVLSAQATDIGVNKATKELFKTVDTPQKMVKLGEAGLTQHIKTIGL
;
A
#
# COMPACT_ATOMS: atom_id res chain seq x y z
N MET A 1 5.52 -28.62 2.45
CA MET A 1 6.94 -28.27 2.30
C MET A 1 7.70 -28.91 3.46
N LYS A 2 8.81 -29.61 3.21
CA LYS A 2 9.67 -30.15 4.28
C LYS A 2 10.63 -29.04 4.72
N LYS A 3 11.13 -29.09 5.96
CA LYS A 3 12.12 -28.11 6.45
C LYS A 3 13.36 -28.03 5.55
N ALA A 4 13.78 -29.17 4.98
CA ALA A 4 14.92 -29.25 4.06
C ALA A 4 14.72 -28.47 2.74
N ASP A 5 13.47 -28.13 2.37
CA ASP A 5 13.17 -27.45 1.11
C ASP A 5 13.18 -25.91 1.24
N ILE A 6 13.23 -25.36 2.47
CA ILE A 6 13.04 -23.92 2.74
C ILE A 6 14.15 -23.07 2.13
N ASP A 7 15.41 -23.45 2.34
CA ASP A 7 16.55 -22.66 1.87
C ASP A 7 16.63 -22.63 0.34
N GLU A 8 16.37 -23.76 -0.30
CA GLU A 8 16.32 -23.86 -1.77
C GLU A 8 15.15 -23.04 -2.34
N PHE A 9 13.99 -23.01 -1.66
CA PHE A 9 12.87 -22.16 -2.05
C PHE A 9 13.23 -20.67 -2.01
N PHE A 10 13.79 -20.18 -0.89
CA PHE A 10 14.22 -18.78 -0.77
C PHE A 10 15.34 -18.42 -1.74
N ARG A 11 16.30 -19.33 -1.99
CA ARG A 11 17.36 -19.13 -2.99
C ARG A 11 16.79 -18.89 -4.39
N ARG A 12 15.77 -19.66 -4.79
CA ARG A 12 15.08 -19.49 -6.08
C ARG A 12 14.31 -18.17 -6.14
N LEU A 13 13.58 -17.81 -5.09
CA LEU A 13 12.88 -16.53 -5.03
C LEU A 13 13.84 -15.34 -5.14
N SER A 14 14.93 -15.35 -4.38
CA SER A 14 15.94 -14.29 -4.41
C SER A 14 16.64 -14.19 -5.77
N SER A 15 16.86 -15.32 -6.45
CA SER A 15 17.42 -15.34 -7.81
C SER A 15 16.43 -14.82 -8.86
N ALA A 16 15.14 -15.13 -8.71
CA ALA A 16 14.08 -14.72 -9.62
C ALA A 16 13.68 -13.24 -9.44
N MET A 17 13.71 -12.73 -8.21
CA MET A 17 13.38 -11.34 -7.87
C MET A 17 14.39 -10.82 -6.83
N PRO A 18 15.55 -10.28 -7.29
CA PRO A 18 16.62 -9.84 -6.40
C PRO A 18 16.25 -8.67 -5.48
N GLU A 19 15.37 -7.78 -5.94
CA GLU A 19 14.89 -6.62 -5.19
C GLU A 19 13.35 -6.59 -5.14
N PRO A 20 12.71 -7.44 -4.32
CA PRO A 20 11.27 -7.42 -4.19
C PRO A 20 10.80 -6.09 -3.59
N LYS A 21 9.75 -5.51 -4.17
CA LYS A 21 9.14 -4.25 -3.71
C LYS A 21 7.64 -4.45 -3.58
N THR A 22 7.00 -3.66 -2.71
CA THR A 22 5.53 -3.64 -2.62
C THR A 22 4.92 -3.14 -3.93
N GLU A 23 3.71 -3.62 -4.26
CA GLU A 23 2.93 -3.10 -5.39
C GLU A 23 2.11 -1.85 -5.01
N LEU A 24 2.06 -1.50 -3.71
CA LEU A 24 1.44 -0.27 -3.23
C LEU A 24 2.22 0.94 -3.75
N GLN A 25 1.51 1.90 -4.30
CA GLN A 25 2.06 3.17 -4.75
C GLN A 25 2.09 4.17 -3.60
N TYR A 26 3.27 4.71 -3.33
CA TYR A 26 3.51 5.69 -2.28
C TYR A 26 4.59 6.69 -2.70
N ARG A 27 4.65 7.84 -2.02
CA ARG A 27 5.62 8.92 -2.30
C ARG A 27 6.63 9.09 -1.17
N ASN A 28 6.23 8.76 0.05
CA ASN A 28 7.02 8.84 1.26
C ASN A 28 6.49 7.84 2.31
N THR A 29 7.19 7.72 3.44
CA THR A 29 6.85 6.80 4.53
C THR A 29 5.43 6.99 5.07
N TYR A 30 4.95 8.24 5.14
CA TYR A 30 3.59 8.53 5.60
C TYR A 30 2.54 7.98 4.62
N THR A 31 2.69 8.25 3.33
CA THR A 31 1.76 7.74 2.31
C THR A 31 1.80 6.21 2.21
N LEU A 32 2.96 5.57 2.48
CA LEU A 32 3.05 4.11 2.57
C LEU A 32 2.26 3.59 3.76
N LEU A 33 2.39 4.20 4.94
CA LEU A 33 1.60 3.84 6.12
C LEU A 33 0.10 3.92 5.82
N VAL A 34 -0.35 5.01 5.19
CA VAL A 34 -1.76 5.17 4.81
C VAL A 34 -2.20 4.08 3.82
N ALA A 35 -1.40 3.79 2.80
CA ALA A 35 -1.70 2.73 1.83
C ALA A 35 -1.80 1.35 2.49
N VAL A 36 -0.92 1.04 3.45
CA VAL A 36 -0.95 -0.21 4.23
C VAL A 36 -2.18 -0.29 5.12
N VAL A 37 -2.61 0.80 5.74
CA VAL A 37 -3.85 0.81 6.53
C VAL A 37 -5.07 0.53 5.63
N LEU A 38 -5.09 1.12 4.44
CA LEU A 38 -6.18 0.96 3.47
C LEU A 38 -6.18 -0.40 2.76
N SER A 39 -5.11 -1.19 2.84
CA SER A 39 -5.04 -2.51 2.19
C SER A 39 -5.78 -3.60 2.96
N ALA A 40 -6.24 -3.31 4.18
CA ALA A 40 -7.09 -4.21 4.95
C ALA A 40 -8.32 -4.63 4.11
N GLN A 41 -8.40 -5.93 3.80
CA GLN A 41 -9.47 -6.52 2.98
C GLN A 41 -9.64 -5.89 1.58
N ALA A 42 -8.60 -5.27 1.04
CA ALA A 42 -8.58 -4.68 -0.30
C ALA A 42 -7.42 -5.25 -1.13
N THR A 43 -7.47 -5.05 -2.45
CA THR A 43 -6.36 -5.37 -3.35
C THR A 43 -5.46 -4.16 -3.53
N ASP A 44 -4.17 -4.37 -3.79
CA ASP A 44 -3.21 -3.28 -4.07
C ASP A 44 -3.68 -2.40 -5.22
N ILE A 45 -4.33 -2.99 -6.25
CA ILE A 45 -4.98 -2.24 -7.35
C ILE A 45 -6.07 -1.30 -6.83
N GLY A 46 -6.94 -1.78 -5.94
CA GLY A 46 -8.00 -0.98 -5.33
C GLY A 46 -7.46 0.16 -4.47
N VAL A 47 -6.43 -0.12 -3.66
CA VAL A 47 -5.74 0.88 -2.84
C VAL A 47 -5.08 1.94 -3.71
N ASN A 48 -4.33 1.53 -4.74
CA ASN A 48 -3.67 2.44 -5.67
C ASN A 48 -4.67 3.34 -6.39
N LYS A 49 -5.85 2.82 -6.76
CA LYS A 49 -6.91 3.61 -7.38
C LYS A 49 -7.45 4.70 -6.43
N ALA A 50 -7.70 4.36 -5.16
CA ALA A 50 -8.22 5.31 -4.17
C ALA A 50 -7.18 6.38 -3.79
N THR A 51 -5.91 5.98 -3.67
CA THR A 51 -4.84 6.83 -3.18
C THR A 51 -4.17 7.70 -4.25
N LYS A 52 -4.31 7.35 -5.53
CA LYS A 52 -3.67 8.07 -6.66
C LYS A 52 -3.87 9.58 -6.64
N GLU A 53 -5.12 10.03 -6.48
CA GLU A 53 -5.42 11.47 -6.44
C GLU A 53 -5.20 12.06 -5.04
N LEU A 54 -5.47 11.28 -3.98
CA LEU A 54 -5.26 11.69 -2.59
C LEU A 54 -3.79 12.08 -2.34
N PHE A 55 -2.84 11.23 -2.74
CA PHE A 55 -1.41 11.43 -2.46
C PHE A 55 -0.76 12.50 -3.35
N LYS A 56 -1.45 13.04 -4.35
CA LYS A 56 -0.96 14.22 -5.08
C LYS A 56 -0.95 15.46 -4.20
N THR A 57 -1.94 15.59 -3.32
CA THR A 57 -2.17 16.77 -2.49
C THR A 57 -2.00 16.50 -1.00
N VAL A 58 -2.28 15.27 -0.54
CA VAL A 58 -2.24 14.85 0.86
C VAL A 58 -1.12 13.83 1.07
N ASP A 59 0.06 14.33 1.39
CA ASP A 59 1.29 13.57 1.59
C ASP A 59 1.90 13.75 2.99
N THR A 60 1.16 14.40 3.90
CA THR A 60 1.55 14.62 5.29
C THR A 60 0.34 14.47 6.23
N PRO A 61 0.55 14.11 7.51
CA PRO A 61 -0.53 14.01 8.50
C PRO A 61 -1.35 15.30 8.63
N GLN A 62 -0.70 16.46 8.61
CA GLN A 62 -1.36 17.77 8.77
C GLN A 62 -2.30 18.06 7.60
N LYS A 63 -1.90 17.70 6.37
CA LYS A 63 -2.78 17.83 5.19
C LYS A 63 -3.96 16.87 5.25
N MET A 64 -3.80 15.67 5.83
CA MET A 64 -4.89 14.71 6.02
C MET A 64 -5.91 15.23 7.04
N VAL A 65 -5.42 15.77 8.17
CA VAL A 65 -6.29 16.41 9.16
C VAL A 65 -7.02 17.61 8.55
N LYS A 66 -6.34 18.42 7.73
CA LYS A 66 -6.94 19.55 7.02
C LYS A 66 -7.97 19.11 5.95
N LEU A 67 -7.74 17.98 5.28
CA LEU A 67 -8.71 17.40 4.34
C LEU A 67 -10.02 17.02 5.05
N GLY A 68 -9.90 16.52 6.29
CA GLY A 68 -11.02 16.11 7.12
C GLY A 68 -11.63 14.79 6.68
N GLU A 69 -12.46 14.22 7.55
CA GLU A 69 -13.10 12.91 7.35
C GLU A 69 -13.96 12.88 6.08
N ALA A 70 -14.85 13.86 5.91
CA ALA A 70 -15.72 13.93 4.73
C ALA A 70 -14.92 13.99 3.41
N GLY A 71 -13.80 14.71 3.39
CA GLY A 71 -12.91 14.77 2.23
C GLY A 71 -12.23 13.42 1.98
N LEU A 72 -11.69 12.80 3.02
CA LEU A 72 -11.05 11.49 2.93
C LEU A 72 -12.01 10.40 2.42
N THR A 73 -13.23 10.34 2.96
CA THR A 73 -14.25 9.34 2.58
C THR A 73 -14.56 9.39 1.08
N GLN A 74 -14.52 10.57 0.44
CA GLN A 74 -14.71 10.66 -1.01
C GLN A 74 -13.61 9.97 -1.82
N HIS A 75 -12.37 9.99 -1.33
CA HIS A 75 -11.24 9.32 -1.98
C HIS A 75 -11.28 7.80 -1.77
N ILE A 76 -11.68 7.34 -0.59
CA ILE A 76 -11.58 5.93 -0.20
C ILE A 76 -12.91 5.16 -0.30
N LYS A 77 -14.00 5.77 -0.77
CA LYS A 77 -15.33 5.12 -0.89
C LYS A 77 -15.38 3.83 -1.70
N THR A 78 -14.36 3.55 -2.51
CA THR A 78 -14.25 2.30 -3.29
C THR A 78 -13.46 1.22 -2.57
N ILE A 79 -12.86 1.53 -1.42
CA ILE A 79 -12.25 0.55 -0.52
C ILE A 79 -13.38 0.06 0.38
N GLY A 80 -13.63 -1.25 0.36
CA GLY A 80 -14.72 -1.89 1.09
C GLY A 80 -14.44 -1.97 2.59
N LEU A 81 -14.46 -0.83 3.27
CA LEU A 81 -14.36 -0.68 4.73
C LEU A 81 -15.74 -0.55 5.36
#